data_AF-A0A8S2YD66-F1
#
_entry.id   AF-A0A8S2YD66-F1
#
_cell.length_a   1.000
_cell.length_b   1.000
_cell.length_c   1.000
_cell.angle_alpha   90.00
_cell.angle_beta   90.00
_cell.angle_gamma   90.00
#
_symmetry.space_group_name_H-M   'P 1'
#
loop_
_entity.id
_entity.type
_entity.pdbx_description
1 polymer ?
#
loop_
_entity_poly.entity_id
_entity_poly.type
_entity_poly.pdbx_seq_one_letter_code
_entity_poly.pdbx_strand_id
1 'polypeptide(L)' 'MELQQTLDDVPKKDAILIIGDWNAKVGETGVPGIAGKFGLGKRNEAGEKLIDFCQENHMIITNTCFQQPK' A
#
# COMPACT_ATOMS: atom_id res chain seq x y z
N MET A 1 8.08 -12.82 -13.49
CA MET A 1 8.83 -11.74 -12.84
C MET A 1 8.03 -11.33 -11.64
N GLU A 2 8.56 -11.56 -10.44
CA GLU A 2 7.88 -11.22 -9.19
C GLU A 2 8.01 -9.72 -8.92
N LEU A 3 6.99 -9.10 -8.33
CA LEU A 3 6.95 -7.65 -8.11
C LEU A 3 8.15 -7.13 -7.31
N GLN A 4 8.59 -7.88 -6.30
CA GLN A 4 9.73 -7.49 -5.47
C GLN A 4 11.02 -7.38 -6.30
N GLN A 5 11.28 -8.35 -7.18
CA GLN A 5 12.47 -8.33 -8.03
C GLN A 5 12.47 -7.11 -8.96
N THR A 6 11.30 -6.74 -9.50
CA THR A 6 11.19 -5.52 -10.31
C THR A 6 11.47 -4.26 -9.51
N LEU A 7 11.05 -4.19 -8.24
CA LEU A 7 11.36 -3.06 -7.37
C LEU A 7 12.85 -2.96 -7.05
N ASP A 8 13.49 -4.10 -6.78
CA ASP A 8 14.91 -4.16 -6.44
C ASP A 8 15.81 -3.69 -7.61
N ASP A 9 15.34 -3.90 -8.85
CA ASP A 9 16.04 -3.48 -10.07
C ASP A 9 15.86 -1.97 -10.38
N VAL A 10 14.90 -1.28 -9.75
CA VAL A 10 14.68 0.15 -9.98
C VAL A 10 15.77 0.97 -9.28
N PRO A 11 16.43 1.92 -9.97
CA PRO A 11 17.39 2.82 -9.34
C PRO A 11 16.76 3.60 -8.17
N LYS A 12 17.42 3.59 -7.00
CA LYS A 12 16.94 4.25 -5.76
C LYS A 12 16.62 5.74 -5.88
N LYS A 13 17.11 6.41 -6.92
CA LYS A 13 16.88 7.84 -7.19
C LYS A 13 15.53 8.10 -7.88
N ASP A 14 14.94 7.07 -8.47
CA ASP A 14 13.70 7.19 -9.23
C ASP A 14 12.49 7.06 -8.29
N ALA A 15 11.42 7.77 -8.60
CA ALA A 15 10.17 7.66 -7.86
C ALA A 15 9.36 6.46 -8.38
N ILE A 16 8.89 5.62 -7.46
CA ILE A 16 8.10 4.42 -7.77
C ILE A 16 6.63 4.69 -7.48
N LEU A 17 5.78 4.41 -8.45
CA LEU A 17 4.33 4.41 -8.29
C LEU A 17 3.78 3.08 -8.81
N ILE A 18 3.21 2.29 -7.89
CA ILE A 18 2.56 1.02 -8.23
C ILE A 18 1.05 1.26 -8.25
N ILE A 19 0.44 1.09 -9.41
CA ILE A 19 -1.01 1.29 -9.60
C ILE A 19 -1.63 -0.04 -9.99
N GLY A 20 -2.78 -0.34 -9.42
CA GLY A 20 -3.54 -1.54 -9.75
C GLY A 20 -4.63 -1.81 -8.72
N ASP A 21 -5.44 -2.82 -9.03
CA ASP A 21 -6.37 -3.38 -8.07
C ASP A 21 -5.68 -4.52 -7.29
N TRP A 22 -5.45 -4.28 -6.01
CA TRP A 22 -4.84 -5.23 -5.09
C TRP A 22 -5.87 -6.13 -4.41
N ASN A 23 -7.16 -5.83 -4.54
CA ASN A 23 -8.27 -6.51 -3.85
C ASN A 23 -8.03 -6.67 -2.32
N ALA A 24 -7.34 -5.68 -1.74
CA ALA A 24 -6.88 -5.68 -0.36
C ALA A 24 -7.71 -4.70 0.47
N LYS A 25 -8.17 -5.14 1.64
CA LYS A 25 -8.84 -4.29 2.62
C LYS A 25 -7.85 -4.04 3.74
N VAL A 26 -7.33 -2.82 3.83
CA VAL A 26 -6.35 -2.43 4.87
C VAL A 26 -7.02 -1.94 6.16
N GLY A 27 -8.32 -1.60 6.06
CA GLY A 27 -9.16 -1.17 7.16
C GLY A 27 -9.12 0.33 7.45
N GLU A 28 -9.95 0.75 8.40
CA GLU A 28 -10.12 2.16 8.80
C GLU A 28 -9.03 2.64 9.78
N THR A 29 -8.30 1.72 10.40
CA THR A 29 -7.19 2.05 11.29
C THR A 29 -5.95 2.39 10.45
N GLY A 30 -5.56 3.67 10.47
CA GLY A 30 -4.31 4.10 9.85
C GLY A 30 -3.09 3.40 10.45
N VAL A 31 -2.08 3.19 9.61
CA VAL A 31 -0.77 2.68 9.99
C VAL A 31 0.24 3.80 9.74
N PRO A 32 0.91 4.36 10.77
CA PRO A 32 1.82 5.47 10.60
C PRO A 32 2.86 5.22 9.50
N GLY A 33 2.94 6.14 8.53
CA GLY A 33 3.87 6.04 7.40
C GLY A 33 3.45 5.10 6.27
N ILE A 34 2.47 4.21 6.48
CA ILE A 34 2.08 3.16 5.51
C ILE A 34 0.66 3.34 4.98
N ALA A 35 -0.31 3.61 5.85
CA ALA A 35 -1.72 3.75 5.47
C ALA A 35 -2.40 4.87 6.26
N GLY A 36 -3.26 5.63 5.60
CA GLY A 36 -4.10 6.63 6.25
C GLY A 36 -5.37 6.02 6.89
N LYS A 37 -6.11 6.87 7.59
CA LYS A 37 -7.33 6.50 8.34
C LYS A 37 -8.61 6.40 7.50
N PHE A 38 -8.52 6.59 6.18
CA PHE A 38 -9.67 6.57 5.28
C PHE A 38 -9.77 5.27 4.48
N GLY A 39 -9.04 4.22 4.87
CA GLY A 39 -9.27 2.88 4.33
C GLY A 39 -10.66 2.36 4.69
N LEU A 40 -11.15 1.37 3.94
CA LEU A 40 -12.52 0.88 4.06
C LEU A 40 -12.59 -0.55 4.62
N GLY A 41 -13.61 -0.81 5.41
CA GLY A 41 -13.97 -2.14 5.89
C GLY A 41 -13.04 -2.69 6.97
N LYS A 42 -13.15 -4.00 7.24
CA LYS A 42 -12.26 -4.69 8.16
C LYS A 42 -11.02 -5.20 7.41
N ARG A 43 -9.85 -5.04 8.03
CA ARG A 43 -8.60 -5.55 7.46
C ARG A 43 -8.70 -7.05 7.15
N ASN A 44 -8.34 -7.45 5.94
CA ASN A 44 -8.27 -8.85 5.50
C ASN A 44 -6.81 -9.30 5.33
N GLU A 45 -6.60 -10.60 5.07
CA GLU A 45 -5.26 -11.18 4.90
C GLU A 45 -4.47 -10.51 3.76
N ALA A 46 -5.12 -10.19 2.64
CA ALA A 46 -4.50 -9.46 1.54
C ALA A 46 -4.09 -8.03 1.96
N GLY A 47 -4.88 -7.38 2.82
CA GLY A 47 -4.56 -6.08 3.40
C GLY A 47 -3.37 -6.11 4.35
N GLU A 48 -3.24 -7.16 5.16
CA GLU A 48 -2.07 -7.33 6.02
C GLU A 48 -0.80 -7.52 5.17
N LYS A 49 -0.84 -8.43 4.18
CA LYS A 49 0.27 -8.65 3.24
C LYS A 49 0.68 -7.38 2.48
N LEU A 50 -0.30 -6.55 2.10
CA LEU A 50 -0.01 -5.27 1.44
C LEU A 50 0.66 -4.27 2.38
N ILE A 51 0.27 -4.24 3.65
CA ILE A 51 0.91 -3.38 4.67
C ILE A 51 2.35 -3.82 4.90
N ASP A 52 2.58 -5.12 5.09
CA ASP A 52 3.92 -5.69 5.28
C ASP A 52 4.83 -5.35 4.09
N PHE A 53 4.33 -5.57 2.87
CA PHE A 53 5.04 -5.23 1.65
C PHE A 53 5.39 -3.73 1.55
N CYS A 54 4.45 -2.85 1.87
CA CYS A 54 4.69 -1.41 1.89
C CYS A 54 5.68 -1.01 2.99
N GLN A 55 5.66 -1.68 4.14
CA GLN A 55 6.59 -1.43 5.24
C GLN A 55 8.02 -1.82 4.86
N GLU A 56 8.23 -2.99 4.27
CA GLU A 56 9.54 -3.46 3.80
C GLU A 56 10.13 -2.54 2.72
N ASN A 57 9.28 -2.06 1.81
CA ASN A 57 9.69 -1.25 0.67
C ASN A 57 9.57 0.27 0.90
N HIS A 58 9.27 0.71 2.12
CA HIS A 58 9.12 2.14 2.48
C HIS A 58 8.10 2.90 1.60
N MET A 59 6.96 2.27 1.33
CA MET A 59 5.88 2.81 0.49
C MET A 59 4.64 3.17 1.30
N ILE A 60 3.81 4.04 0.73
CA ILE A 60 2.56 4.50 1.31
C ILE A 60 1.36 4.15 0.43
N ILE A 61 0.28 3.67 1.05
CA ILE A 61 -1.00 3.32 0.40
C ILE A 61 -1.86 4.58 0.28
N THR A 62 -1.66 5.31 -0.81
CA THR A 62 -2.22 6.65 -1.03
C THR A 62 -3.75 6.71 -1.02
N ASN A 63 -4.44 5.66 -1.47
CA ASN A 63 -5.92 5.61 -1.49
C ASN A 63 -6.55 5.74 -0.09
N THR A 64 -5.80 5.44 0.96
CA THR A 64 -6.27 5.54 2.36
C THR A 64 -5.94 6.86 3.03
N CYS A 65 -5.14 7.72 2.37
CA CYS A 65 -4.73 9.02 2.89
C CYS A 65 -5.81 10.09 2.76
N PHE A 66 -6.79 9.89 1.88
CA PHE A 66 -7.82 10.87 1.55
C PHE A 66 -9.21 10.27 1.66
N GLN A 67 -10.16 11.06 2.14
CA GLN A 67 -11.57 10.68 2.13
C GLN A 67 -12.06 10.65 0.68
N GLN A 68 -12.50 9.47 0.23
CA GLN A 68 -13.06 9.32 -1.10
C GLN A 68 -14.49 9.87 -1.16
N PRO A 69 -14.91 10.46 -2.29
CA PRO A 69 -16.31 10.79 -2.52
C PRO A 69 -17.21 9.56 -2.37
N LYS A 70 -18.43 9.76 -1.88
CA LYS A 70 -19.46 8.72 -1.83
C LYS A 70 -20.16 8.57 -3.17
#